data_AF-A0ABD4KTE2-F1
#
_entry.id   AF-A0ABD4KTE2-F1
#
_cell.length_a   1.000
_cell.length_b   1.000
_cell.length_c   1.000
_cell.angle_alpha   90.00
_cell.angle_beta   90.00
_cell.angle_gamma   90.00
#
_symmetry.space_group_name_H-M   'P 1'
#
loop_
_entity.id
_entity.type
_entity.pdbx_description
1 polymer ?
#
loop_
_entity_poly.entity_id
_entity_poly.type
_entity_poly.pdbx_seq_one_letter_code
_entity_poly.pdbx_strand_id
1 'polypeptide(L)'
;VTRYRDAVGFDKFVPKDLRRTCKTLMGACRISKEVRDRIQNHALQDVSTRHYDRYDYFDDKLGGLETWSSKLKELIGYVPPALSVVPSAETLPF
;
A
#
# COMPACT_ATOMS: atom_id res chain seq x y z
N VAL A 1 7.65 -6.28 -16.67
CA VAL A 1 6.19 -6.09 -16.84
C VAL A 1 5.78 -6.14 -18.31
N THR A 2 6.26 -5.26 -19.19
CA THR A 2 5.92 -5.25 -20.63
C THR A 2 6.12 -6.61 -21.32
N ARG A 3 7.31 -7.21 -21.20
CA ARG A 3 7.62 -8.54 -21.77
C ARG A 3 6.67 -9.64 -21.30
N TYR A 4 6.34 -9.65 -20.00
CA TYR A 4 5.44 -10.65 -19.41
C TYR A 4 4.00 -10.45 -19.88
N ARG A 5 3.51 -9.21 -19.87
CA ARG A 5 2.18 -8.85 -20.36
C ARG A 5 1.96 -9.31 -21.80
N ASP A 6 2.93 -9.01 -22.68
CA ASP A 6 2.85 -9.35 -24.11
C ASP A 6 2.90 -10.86 -24.34
N ALA A 7 3.67 -11.59 -23.53
CA ALA A 7 3.76 -13.05 -23.61
C ALA A 7 2.49 -13.78 -23.11
N VAL A 8 1.78 -13.22 -22.13
CA VAL A 8 0.60 -13.84 -21.51
C VAL A 8 -0.72 -13.36 -22.15
N GLY A 9 -0.67 -12.36 -23.04
CA GLY A 9 -1.84 -11.85 -23.74
C GLY A 9 -2.76 -10.97 -22.87
N PHE A 10 -2.21 -10.33 -21.84
CA PHE A 10 -2.97 -9.39 -21.02
C PHE A 10 -3.31 -8.11 -21.79
N ASP A 11 -4.45 -7.50 -21.44
CA ASP A 11 -4.79 -6.14 -21.87
C ASP A 11 -3.66 -5.15 -21.56
N LYS A 12 -3.55 -4.12 -22.40
CA LYS A 12 -2.46 -3.16 -22.32
C LYS A 12 -2.57 -2.30 -21.06
N PHE A 13 -1.71 -2.56 -20.08
CA PHE A 13 -1.44 -1.67 -18.95
C PHE A 13 0.05 -1.33 -18.85
N VAL A 14 0.37 -0.25 -18.13
CA VAL A 14 1.74 0.11 -17.74
C VAL A 14 1.89 0.09 -16.21
N PRO A 15 3.12 -0.05 -15.67
CA PRO A 15 3.32 -0.16 -14.21
C PRO A 15 2.71 0.98 -13.39
N LYS A 16 2.64 2.21 -13.93
CA LYS A 16 2.01 3.34 -13.22
C LYS A 16 0.51 3.16 -12.98
N ASP A 17 -0.15 2.34 -13.80
CA ASP A 17 -1.58 2.09 -13.67
C ASP A 17 -1.88 1.30 -12.41
N LEU A 18 -0.99 0.39 -11.98
CA LEU A 18 -1.11 -0.30 -10.69
C LEU A 18 -1.19 0.70 -9.53
N ARG A 19 -0.30 1.70 -9.53
CA ARG A 19 -0.28 2.74 -8.50
C ARG A 19 -1.54 3.62 -8.53
N ARG A 20 -2.03 3.98 -9.73
CA ARG A 20 -3.26 4.76 -9.91
C ARG A 20 -4.48 3.98 -9.42
N THR A 21 -4.62 2.72 -9.84
CA THR A 21 -5.69 1.82 -9.42
C THR A 21 -5.68 1.64 -7.91
N CYS A 22 -4.52 1.37 -7.30
CA CYS A 22 -4.36 1.31 -5.85
C CYS A 22 -4.83 2.59 -5.17
N LYS A 23 -4.41 3.78 -5.65
CA LYS A 23 -4.80 5.08 -5.07
C LYS A 23 -6.30 5.33 -5.15
N THR A 24 -6.93 4.96 -6.26
CA THR A 24 -8.38 5.07 -6.47
C THR A 24 -9.13 4.17 -5.51
N LEU A 25 -8.72 2.90 -5.40
CA LEU A 25 -9.36 1.94 -4.49
C LEU A 25 -9.15 2.30 -3.02
N MET A 26 -7.97 2.81 -2.63
CA MET A 26 -7.76 3.37 -1.29
C MET A 26 -8.74 4.51 -0.99
N GLY A 27 -9.11 5.31 -1.99
CA GLY A 27 -10.16 6.34 -1.85
C GLY A 27 -11.54 5.76 -1.61
N ALA A 28 -11.89 4.67 -2.31
CA ALA A 28 -13.13 3.94 -2.08
C ALA A 28 -13.20 3.32 -0.67
N CYS A 29 -12.04 2.97 -0.10
CA CYS A 29 -11.89 2.55 1.30
C CYS A 29 -11.94 3.70 2.32
N ARG A 30 -12.27 4.93 1.89
CA ARG A 30 -12.32 6.15 2.74
C ARG A 30 -10.98 6.54 3.38
N ILE A 31 -9.86 6.10 2.83
CA ILE A 31 -8.54 6.58 3.26
C ILE A 31 -8.38 8.02 2.76
N SER A 32 -8.05 8.95 3.65
CA SER A 32 -7.99 10.38 3.33
C SER A 32 -7.00 10.66 2.20
N LYS A 33 -7.19 11.78 1.47
CA LYS A 33 -6.26 12.20 0.42
C LYS A 33 -4.84 12.38 0.99
N GLU A 34 -4.73 13.01 2.16
CA GLU A 34 -3.45 13.26 2.83
C GLU A 34 -2.69 11.96 3.12
N VAL A 35 -3.36 10.98 3.75
CA VAL A 35 -2.74 9.69 4.07
C VAL A 35 -2.35 8.94 2.80
N ARG A 36 -3.19 8.93 1.77
CA ARG A 36 -2.87 8.32 0.47
C ARG A 36 -1.67 8.97 -0.21
N ASP A 37 -1.59 10.30 -0.18
CA ASP A 37 -0.46 11.06 -0.73
C ASP A 37 0.84 10.72 0.02
N ARG A 38 0.81 10.64 1.34
CA ARG A 38 1.97 10.25 2.18
C ARG A 38 2.39 8.81 1.97
N ILE A 39 1.46 7.84 1.97
CA ILE A 39 1.74 6.42 1.67
C ILE A 39 2.42 6.28 0.30
N GLN A 40 1.96 7.06 -0.68
CA GLN A 40 2.51 7.04 -2.02
C GLN A 40 3.76 7.91 -2.19
N ASN A 41 4.25 8.59 -1.16
CA ASN A 41 5.38 9.52 -1.22
C ASN A 41 5.17 10.63 -2.27
N HIS A 42 3.98 11.22 -2.30
CA HIS A 42 3.72 12.43 -3.06
C HIS A 42 4.35 13.62 -2.35
N ALA A 43 5.03 14.49 -3.11
CA ALA A 43 5.55 15.73 -2.58
C ALA A 43 4.40 16.62 -2.08
N LEU A 44 4.45 16.97 -0.79
CA LEU A 44 3.60 17.99 -0.20
C LEU A 44 4.32 19.34 -0.38
N GLN A 45 3.65 20.32 -0.98
CA GLN A 45 4.28 21.57 -1.43
C GLN A 45 3.65 22.82 -0.83
N ASP A 46 2.83 22.68 0.21
CA ASP A 46 2.24 23.84 0.88
C ASP A 46 3.12 24.37 2.01
N VAL A 47 2.90 25.65 2.33
CA VAL A 47 3.63 26.38 3.39
C VAL A 47 3.45 25.70 4.74
N SER A 48 2.27 25.13 5.01
CA SER A 48 1.98 24.49 6.29
C SER A 48 2.81 23.23 6.47
N THR A 49 2.84 22.35 5.48
CA THR A 49 3.67 21.15 5.52
C THR A 49 5.16 21.49 5.65
N ARG A 50 5.62 22.57 4.99
CA ARG A 50 7.04 22.96 5.03
C ARG A 50 7.48 23.52 6.38
N HIS A 51 6.64 24.35 7.02
CA HIS A 51 7.06 25.17 8.15
C HIS A 51 6.50 24.72 9.50
N TYR A 52 5.33 24.08 9.51
CA TYR A 52 4.60 23.80 10.75
C TYR A 52 4.37 22.31 10.99
N ASP A 53 4.20 21.53 9.93
CA ASP A 53 3.95 20.10 10.05
C ASP A 53 5.23 19.34 10.42
N ARG A 54 5.31 18.94 11.68
CA ARG A 54 6.41 18.12 12.23
C ARG A 54 5.95 16.71 12.58
N TYR A 55 4.70 16.37 12.30
CA TYR A 55 4.15 15.06 12.58
C TYR A 55 4.67 14.05 11.54
N ASP A 56 5.01 12.84 11.97
CA ASP A 56 5.64 11.83 11.10
C ASP A 56 4.63 10.96 10.32
N TYR A 57 3.35 11.03 10.73
CA TYR A 57 2.21 10.29 10.19
C TYR A 57 2.42 8.78 10.16
N PHE A 58 3.28 8.23 11.02
CA PHE A 58 3.57 6.79 11.00
C PHE A 58 2.29 5.99 11.22
N ASP A 59 1.55 6.31 12.27
CA ASP A 59 0.32 5.60 12.63
C ASP A 59 -0.77 5.75 11.56
N ASP A 60 -0.93 6.94 10.96
CA ASP A 60 -1.91 7.13 9.88
C ASP A 60 -1.55 6.32 8.63
N LYS A 61 -0.26 6.29 8.27
CA LYS A 61 0.22 5.48 7.15
C LYS A 61 -0.03 4.00 7.43
N LEU A 62 0.26 3.54 8.65
CA LEU A 62 0.04 2.16 9.06
C LEU A 62 -1.45 1.80 8.97
N GLY A 63 -2.34 2.56 9.60
CA GLY A 63 -3.78 2.30 9.55
C GLY A 63 -4.36 2.35 8.14
N GLY A 64 -3.86 3.26 7.30
CA GLY A 64 -4.21 3.31 5.88
C GLY A 64 -3.75 2.07 5.11
N LEU A 65 -2.54 1.59 5.37
CA LEU A 65 -2.00 0.36 4.76
C LEU A 65 -2.70 -0.90 5.27
N GLU A 66 -3.11 -0.97 6.53
CA GLU A 66 -3.90 -2.07 7.09
C GLU A 66 -5.29 -2.15 6.45
N THR A 67 -5.94 -1.00 6.29
CA THR A 67 -7.22 -0.89 5.59
C THR A 67 -7.08 -1.35 4.13
N TRP A 68 -6.04 -0.88 3.45
CA TRP A 68 -5.74 -1.30 2.08
C TRP A 68 -5.42 -2.80 1.98
N SER A 69 -4.62 -3.33 2.90
CA SER A 69 -4.24 -4.75 2.98
C SER A 69 -5.47 -5.64 3.13
N SER A 70 -6.38 -5.26 4.03
CA SER A 70 -7.66 -5.96 4.23
C SER A 70 -8.49 -5.97 2.95
N LYS A 71 -8.63 -4.81 2.27
CA LYS A 71 -9.37 -4.76 1.00
C LYS A 71 -8.71 -5.56 -0.11
N LEU A 72 -7.38 -5.52 -0.22
CA LEU A 72 -6.66 -6.26 -1.24
C LEU A 72 -6.82 -7.76 -1.03
N LYS A 73 -6.73 -8.24 0.21
CA LYS A 73 -6.98 -9.65 0.57
C LYS A 73 -8.39 -10.08 0.18
N GLU A 74 -9.40 -9.25 0.45
CA GLU A 74 -10.78 -9.49 0.01
C GLU A 74 -10.87 -9.62 -1.53
N LEU A 75 -10.29 -8.66 -2.27
CA LEU A 75 -10.36 -8.62 -3.73
C LEU A 75 -9.71 -9.82 -4.42
N ILE A 76 -8.61 -10.35 -3.86
CA ILE A 76 -7.90 -11.49 -4.45
C ILE A 76 -8.37 -12.83 -3.87
N GLY A 77 -9.37 -12.83 -2.98
CA GLY A 77 -9.81 -14.04 -2.27
C GLY A 77 -8.67 -14.68 -1.47
N TYR A 78 -7.82 -13.86 -0.83
CA TYR A 78 -6.65 -14.36 -0.11
C TYR A 78 -7.08 -15.28 1.04
N VAL A 79 -6.69 -16.55 0.92
CA VAL A 79 -6.79 -17.53 2.00
C VAL A 79 -5.42 -17.58 2.66
N PRO A 80 -5.30 -17.29 3.97
CA PRO A 80 -4.05 -17.45 4.66
C PRO A 80 -3.58 -18.90 4.52
N PRO A 81 -2.32 -19.16 4.17
CA PRO A 81 -1.80 -20.51 4.19
C PRO A 81 -2.03 -21.08 5.59
N ALA A 82 -2.41 -22.36 5.67
CA ALA A 82 -2.50 -23.06 6.95
C ALA A 82 -1.21 -22.76 7.71
N LEU A 83 -1.33 -22.21 8.92
CA LEU A 83 -0.18 -21.90 9.75
C LEU A 83 0.62 -23.19 9.94
N SER A 84 1.67 -23.39 9.13
CA SER A 84 2.80 -24.17 9.60
C SER A 84 3.30 -23.36 10.77
N VAL A 85 3.05 -23.85 11.99
CA VAL A 85 3.62 -23.27 13.20
C VAL A 85 5.12 -23.24 12.98
N VAL A 86 5.64 -22.09 12.57
CA VAL A 86 7.07 -21.83 12.60
C VAL A 86 7.32 -21.58 14.08
N PRO A 87 8.13 -22.41 14.77
CA PRO A 87 8.51 -22.13 16.15
C PRO A 87 8.98 -20.67 16.20
N SER A 88 8.40 -19.90 17.13
CA SER A 88 8.81 -18.52 17.39
C SER A 88 10.33 -18.47 17.39
N ALA A 89 10.90 -17.68 16.49
CA ALA A 89 12.35 -17.57 16.33
C ALA A 89 12.97 -17.41 17.72
N GLU A 90 13.80 -18.38 18.08
CA GLU A 90 14.70 -18.27 19.21
C GLU A 90 15.40 -16.92 19.10
N THR A 91 15.43 -16.23 20.24
CA THR A 91 15.99 -14.91 20.43
C THR A 91 17.42 -14.94 19.92
N LEU A 92 17.68 -14.34 18.75
CA LEU A 92 19.05 -14.16 18.28
C LEU A 92 19.76 -13.27 19.32
N PRO A 93 20.86 -13.71 19.94
CA PRO A 93 21.61 -12.87 20.85
C PRO A 93 22.20 -11.70 20.06
N PHE A 94 22.09 -10.50 20.63
CA PHE A 94 22.80 -9.31 20.18
C PHE A 94 24.31 -9.52 20.22
#